data_AF-A0A832FNI4-F1
#
_entry.id   AF-A0A832FNI4-F1
#
_cell.length_a   1.000
_cell.length_b   1.000
_cell.length_c   1.000
_cell.angle_alpha   90.00
_cell.angle_beta   90.00
_cell.angle_gamma   90.00
#
_symmetry.space_group_name_H-M   'P 1'
#
loop_
_entity.id
_entity.type
_entity.pdbx_description
1 polymer ?
#
loop_
_entity_poly.entity_id
_entity_poly.type
_entity_poly.pdbx_seq_one_letter_code
_entity_poly.pdbx_strand_id
1 'polypeptide(L)'
;YMVAGGRIGFLSSYATWSATAIGAGFTIGIIGNVYRLGVSGAWTLIAFGIGFATVYILIPRVRSLGERYHFTTLPEMIGKRMGRGVQILAGIVTVVGISGFIADNFVGMGTIFKVYLGMDLWLGILIAAAVTATYTVLGGQLAAIKTDLIQWTMAVFGIIFIVLPLTVSRAGGFESILSVIPTGKLSFESLTFYSIAGGLTSMIFGVQFQNHLIQRQFAARNRRVLYFSTILSNLTFFLWAAICTIIGFAGAVIFPSLPSAQSLLPVIINEIVPYGLNGFVIASLLSIMMSSVDSFLIGVSSSLSNDIIKVLHPSFKEEQMLKLTKISALLITLLSILIALLYPDILGLILAFFSTIASGLGVPVIATLFWKRATPYGIGAGIIAGSLIALYLRLTGSIFDPSLLGVPISFLATAVVSLLTKPQSNSVIDSYF
;
A
#
# COMPACT_ATOMS: atom_id res chain seq x y z
N TYR A 1 -0.25 -20.88 -4.88
CA TYR A 1 -0.94 -19.68 -5.39
C TYR A 1 -0.71 -18.45 -4.52
N MET A 2 -0.94 -18.49 -3.19
CA MET A 2 -0.98 -17.29 -2.32
C MET A 2 0.33 -16.92 -1.58
N VAL A 3 1.30 -17.84 -1.44
CA VAL A 3 2.55 -17.58 -0.66
C VAL A 3 3.83 -17.95 -1.42
N ALA A 4 3.72 -18.16 -2.73
CA ALA A 4 4.84 -18.50 -3.62
C ALA A 4 5.75 -19.68 -3.16
N GLY A 5 5.21 -20.59 -2.34
CA GLY A 5 5.89 -21.80 -1.88
C GLY A 5 7.06 -21.59 -0.92
N GLY A 6 7.26 -20.37 -0.39
CA GLY A 6 8.30 -20.09 0.61
C GLY A 6 9.74 -20.24 0.08
N ARG A 7 9.99 -19.98 -1.21
CA ARG A 7 11.29 -20.20 -1.86
C ARG A 7 11.93 -18.93 -2.43
N ILE A 8 11.39 -17.76 -2.12
CA ILE A 8 11.81 -16.49 -2.73
C ILE A 8 13.20 -16.08 -2.22
N GLY A 9 14.11 -15.83 -3.16
CA GLY A 9 15.48 -15.36 -2.92
C GLY A 9 15.57 -13.86 -2.62
N PHE A 10 16.78 -13.40 -2.28
CA PHE A 10 17.02 -12.04 -1.81
C PHE A 10 16.60 -10.94 -2.80
N LEU A 11 17.08 -11.00 -4.04
CA LEU A 11 16.81 -9.96 -5.04
C LEU A 11 15.32 -9.84 -5.37
N SER A 12 14.65 -10.98 -5.61
CA SER A 12 13.21 -11.00 -5.83
C SER A 12 12.46 -10.50 -4.60
N SER A 13 12.87 -10.89 -3.38
CA SER A 13 12.25 -10.38 -2.16
C SER A 13 12.41 -8.86 -2.03
N TYR A 14 13.60 -8.32 -2.26
CA TYR A 14 13.85 -6.86 -2.20
C TYR A 14 13.01 -6.10 -3.24
N ALA A 15 13.08 -6.55 -4.49
CA ALA A 15 12.38 -5.89 -5.58
C ALA A 15 10.87 -5.92 -5.38
N THR A 16 10.35 -7.05 -4.91
CA THR A 16 8.92 -7.21 -4.65
C THR A 16 8.49 -6.28 -3.50
N TRP A 17 9.23 -6.19 -2.39
CA TRP A 17 8.91 -5.25 -1.30
C TRP A 17 8.94 -3.80 -1.77
N SER A 18 9.92 -3.44 -2.61
CA SER A 18 10.09 -2.08 -3.12
C SER A 18 9.02 -1.71 -4.16
N ALA A 19 8.76 -2.58 -5.13
CA ALA A 19 7.80 -2.35 -6.21
C ALA A 19 6.37 -2.16 -5.67
N THR A 20 5.94 -3.07 -4.79
CA THR A 20 4.59 -3.04 -4.22
C THR A 20 4.37 -1.80 -3.35
N ALA A 21 5.37 -1.37 -2.58
CA ALA A 21 5.26 -0.26 -1.65
C ALA A 21 5.39 1.12 -2.34
N ILE A 22 6.35 1.27 -3.25
CA ILE A 22 6.56 2.55 -3.94
C ILE A 22 5.50 2.76 -5.00
N GLY A 23 5.26 1.81 -5.93
CA GLY A 23 4.32 2.02 -7.04
C GLY A 23 4.57 3.28 -7.90
N ALA A 24 3.93 3.39 -9.07
CA ALA A 24 4.00 4.66 -9.81
C ALA A 24 2.94 5.69 -9.35
N GLY A 25 1.85 5.26 -8.71
CA GLY A 25 0.87 6.18 -8.10
C GLY A 25 1.50 7.06 -7.01
N PHE A 26 2.29 6.46 -6.12
CA PHE A 26 3.04 7.19 -5.10
C PHE A 26 4.14 8.06 -5.72
N THR A 27 4.86 7.55 -6.73
CA THR A 27 5.91 8.33 -7.41
C THR A 27 5.36 9.60 -8.07
N ILE A 28 4.27 9.49 -8.84
CA ILE A 28 3.56 10.62 -9.44
C ILE A 28 3.02 11.56 -8.36
N GLY A 29 2.38 11.00 -7.33
CA GLY A 29 1.77 11.76 -6.24
C GLY A 29 2.78 12.58 -5.44
N ILE A 30 3.94 12.00 -5.10
CA ILE A 30 5.00 12.68 -4.35
C ILE A 30 5.66 13.76 -5.19
N ILE A 31 6.02 13.48 -6.44
CA ILE A 31 6.62 14.48 -7.34
C ILE A 31 5.68 15.70 -7.50
N GLY A 32 4.40 15.45 -7.75
CA GLY A 32 3.39 16.52 -7.83
C GLY A 32 3.18 17.25 -6.51
N ASN A 33 3.16 16.55 -5.38
CA ASN A 33 3.06 17.21 -4.08
C ASN A 33 4.29 18.06 -3.77
N VAL A 34 5.50 17.63 -4.14
CA VAL A 34 6.71 18.44 -3.93
C VAL A 34 6.67 19.71 -4.78
N TYR A 35 6.24 19.61 -6.03
CA TYR A 35 6.01 20.76 -6.89
C TYR A 35 5.09 21.80 -6.22
N ARG A 36 3.98 21.34 -5.64
CA ARG A 36 3.00 22.20 -4.97
C ARG A 36 3.46 22.72 -3.60
N LEU A 37 3.89 21.82 -2.72
CA LEU A 37 4.08 22.05 -1.29
C LEU A 37 5.55 22.19 -0.84
N GLY A 38 6.52 21.95 -1.73
CA GLY A 38 7.94 21.87 -1.39
C GLY A 38 8.32 20.55 -0.73
N VAL A 39 9.35 20.55 0.13
CA VAL A 39 9.86 19.34 0.82
C VAL A 39 8.75 18.62 1.60
N SER A 40 7.78 19.36 2.13
CA SER A 40 6.55 18.84 2.73
C SER A 40 5.81 17.82 1.87
N GLY A 41 5.87 17.94 0.54
CA GLY A 41 5.25 16.98 -0.36
C GLY A 41 5.84 15.57 -0.29
N ALA A 42 7.08 15.43 0.18
CA ALA A 42 7.75 14.15 0.39
C ALA A 42 7.40 13.49 1.74
N TRP A 43 6.73 14.22 2.63
CA TRP A 43 6.41 13.73 3.99
C TRP A 43 5.71 12.38 3.97
N THR A 44 4.75 12.16 3.05
CA THR A 44 3.99 10.90 3.01
C THR A 44 4.90 9.70 2.77
N LEU A 45 5.94 9.80 1.93
CA LEU A 45 6.88 8.70 1.68
C LEU A 45 7.88 8.52 2.83
N ILE A 46 8.29 9.62 3.47
CA ILE A 46 9.13 9.59 4.67
C ILE A 46 8.37 8.91 5.82
N ALA A 47 7.15 9.34 6.08
CA ALA A 47 6.25 8.73 7.06
C ALA A 47 5.98 7.26 6.74
N PHE A 48 5.82 6.91 5.46
CA PHE A 48 5.72 5.51 5.02
C PHE A 48 6.96 4.70 5.39
N GLY A 49 8.18 5.21 5.12
CA GLY A 49 9.42 4.53 5.51
C GLY A 49 9.58 4.37 7.02
N ILE A 50 9.18 5.38 7.81
CA ILE A 50 9.16 5.29 9.27
C ILE A 50 8.14 4.24 9.75
N GLY A 51 6.92 4.27 9.20
CA GLY A 51 5.87 3.29 9.50
C GLY A 51 6.29 1.87 9.12
N PHE A 52 6.85 1.68 7.93
CA PHE A 52 7.35 0.40 7.45
C PHE A 52 8.46 -0.14 8.34
N ALA A 53 9.34 0.70 8.89
CA ALA A 53 10.37 0.25 9.83
C ALA A 53 9.79 -0.48 11.06
N THR A 54 8.54 -0.18 11.46
CA THR A 54 7.90 -0.89 12.58
C THR A 54 7.59 -2.36 12.26
N VAL A 55 7.64 -2.77 10.99
CA VAL A 55 7.52 -4.17 10.57
C VAL A 55 8.58 -5.06 11.24
N TYR A 56 9.78 -4.54 11.54
CA TYR A 56 10.85 -5.31 12.17
C TYR A 56 10.46 -5.82 13.57
N ILE A 57 9.57 -5.10 14.26
CA ILE A 57 9.02 -5.52 15.56
C ILE A 57 8.08 -6.72 15.38
N LEU A 58 7.34 -6.76 14.27
CA LEU A 58 6.35 -7.79 13.99
C LEU A 58 6.94 -9.05 13.35
N ILE A 59 8.00 -8.92 12.53
CA ILE A 59 8.60 -10.02 11.77
C ILE A 59 8.87 -11.27 12.63
N PRO A 60 9.54 -11.20 13.80
CA PRO A 60 9.81 -12.40 14.60
C PRO A 60 8.54 -13.17 14.94
N ARG A 61 7.49 -12.44 15.33
CA ARG A 61 6.23 -13.00 15.82
C ARG A 61 5.38 -13.53 14.67
N VAL A 62 5.16 -12.72 13.65
CA VAL A 62 4.37 -13.07 12.46
C VAL A 62 5.01 -14.26 11.74
N ARG A 63 6.33 -14.24 11.53
CA ARG A 63 7.04 -15.33 10.86
C ARG A 63 6.96 -16.63 11.64
N SER A 64 7.13 -16.59 12.96
CA SER A 64 7.02 -17.78 13.81
C SER A 64 5.61 -18.39 13.77
N LEU A 65 4.57 -17.56 13.78
CA LEU A 65 3.18 -18.01 13.69
C LEU A 65 2.87 -18.60 12.30
N GLY A 66 3.35 -17.96 11.23
CA GLY A 66 3.22 -18.47 9.87
C GLY A 66 3.93 -19.81 9.66
N GLU A 67 5.11 -20.01 10.27
CA GLU A 67 5.83 -21.29 10.24
C GLU A 67 5.11 -22.39 11.04
N ARG A 68 4.46 -22.04 12.16
CA ARG A 68 3.73 -22.99 13.02
C ARG A 68 2.38 -23.42 12.44
N TYR A 69 1.64 -22.49 11.82
CA TYR A 69 0.24 -22.71 11.42
C TYR A 69 -0.03 -22.61 9.92
N HIS A 70 0.98 -22.27 9.11
CA HIS A 70 0.86 -22.15 7.66
C HIS A 70 -0.22 -21.16 7.20
N PHE A 71 -0.36 -20.04 7.91
CA PHE A 71 -1.30 -18.99 7.57
C PHE A 71 -1.06 -18.43 6.17
N THR A 72 -2.15 -18.09 5.51
CA THR A 72 -2.15 -17.50 4.16
C THR A 72 -2.60 -16.05 4.16
N THR A 73 -3.28 -15.61 5.22
CA THR A 73 -3.76 -14.24 5.37
C THR A 73 -3.61 -13.72 6.81
N LEU A 74 -3.61 -12.40 6.95
CA LEU A 74 -3.61 -11.70 8.24
C LEU A 74 -4.92 -11.95 9.03
N PRO A 75 -6.13 -11.86 8.43
CA PRO A 75 -7.34 -12.14 9.17
C PRO A 75 -7.41 -13.59 9.67
N GLU A 76 -6.91 -14.57 8.90
CA GLU A 76 -6.78 -15.96 9.34
C GLU A 76 -5.87 -16.09 10.57
N MET A 77 -4.71 -15.42 10.55
CA MET A 77 -3.76 -15.42 11.66
C MET A 77 -4.39 -14.90 12.95
N ILE A 78 -5.07 -13.74 12.91
CA ILE A 78 -5.74 -13.21 14.11
C ILE A 78 -6.98 -14.04 14.49
N GLY A 79 -7.67 -14.58 13.50
CA GLY A 79 -8.82 -15.46 13.62
C GLY A 79 -8.49 -16.75 14.36
N LYS A 80 -7.26 -17.27 14.20
CA LYS A 80 -6.80 -18.46 14.95
C LYS A 80 -6.93 -18.29 16.45
N ARG A 81 -6.60 -17.09 16.97
CA ARG A 81 -6.71 -16.78 18.40
C ARG A 81 -8.08 -16.24 18.77
N MET A 82 -8.67 -15.38 17.93
CA MET A 82 -9.85 -14.59 18.28
C MET A 82 -11.17 -15.16 17.77
N GLY A 83 -11.13 -16.22 16.97
CA GLY A 83 -12.30 -16.90 16.42
C GLY A 83 -12.83 -16.30 15.12
N ARG A 84 -13.83 -16.98 14.56
CA ARG A 84 -14.39 -16.74 13.22
C ARG A 84 -14.95 -15.33 13.03
N GLY A 85 -15.63 -14.77 14.04
CA GLY A 85 -16.23 -13.44 13.93
C GLY A 85 -15.19 -12.34 13.71
N VAL A 86 -14.08 -12.39 14.44
CA VAL A 86 -12.97 -11.44 14.26
C VAL A 86 -12.26 -11.64 12.92
N GLN A 87 -12.11 -12.89 12.46
CA GLN A 87 -11.56 -13.18 11.14
C GLN A 87 -12.39 -12.52 10.03
N ILE A 88 -13.72 -12.66 10.07
CA ILE A 88 -14.62 -12.03 9.09
C ILE A 88 -14.52 -10.50 9.16
N LEU A 89 -14.57 -9.91 10.36
CA LEU A 89 -14.46 -8.46 10.53
C LEU A 89 -13.17 -7.91 9.94
N ALA A 90 -12.04 -8.55 10.22
CA ALA A 90 -10.76 -8.13 9.66
C ALA A 90 -10.67 -8.37 8.15
N GLY A 91 -11.27 -9.45 7.65
CA GLY A 91 -11.42 -9.70 6.21
C GLY A 91 -12.19 -8.57 5.52
N ILE A 92 -13.31 -8.12 6.09
CA ILE A 92 -14.13 -7.01 5.54
C ILE A 92 -13.32 -5.72 5.49
N VAL A 93 -12.65 -5.34 6.58
CA VAL A 93 -11.82 -4.12 6.62
C VAL A 93 -10.67 -4.20 5.62
N THR A 94 -10.05 -5.38 5.47
CA THR A 94 -9.00 -5.63 4.47
C THR A 94 -9.53 -5.44 3.04
N VAL A 95 -10.70 -6.01 2.73
CA VAL A 95 -11.34 -5.90 1.42
C VAL A 95 -11.71 -4.45 1.09
N VAL A 96 -12.39 -3.77 2.00
CA VAL A 96 -12.85 -2.39 1.80
C VAL A 96 -11.65 -1.45 1.70
N GLY A 97 -10.70 -1.55 2.62
CA GLY A 97 -9.53 -0.68 2.65
C GLY A 97 -8.68 -0.81 1.39
N ILE A 98 -8.27 -2.02 1.03
CA ILE A 98 -7.34 -2.24 -0.08
C ILE A 98 -7.98 -1.96 -1.46
N SER A 99 -9.30 -2.13 -1.62
CA SER A 99 -9.95 -1.85 -2.92
C SER A 99 -9.73 -0.41 -3.38
N GLY A 100 -9.62 0.55 -2.44
CA GLY A 100 -9.25 1.94 -2.75
C GLY A 100 -7.84 2.06 -3.34
N PHE A 101 -6.88 1.27 -2.86
CA PHE A 101 -5.51 1.28 -3.39
C PHE A 101 -5.44 0.74 -4.84
N ILE A 102 -6.19 -0.32 -5.12
CA ILE A 102 -6.29 -0.87 -6.47
C ILE A 102 -6.93 0.17 -7.41
N ALA A 103 -7.99 0.85 -6.94
CA ALA A 103 -8.65 1.91 -7.68
C ALA A 103 -7.70 3.07 -8.01
N ASP A 104 -6.85 3.50 -7.07
CA ASP A 104 -5.91 4.60 -7.30
C ASP A 104 -4.92 4.28 -8.43
N ASN A 105 -4.46 3.03 -8.52
CA ASN A 105 -3.51 2.62 -9.53
C ASN A 105 -4.17 2.52 -10.91
N PHE A 106 -5.45 2.15 -10.98
CA PHE A 106 -6.20 2.22 -12.24
C PHE A 106 -6.39 3.66 -12.71
N VAL A 107 -6.69 4.60 -11.82
CA VAL A 107 -6.75 6.03 -12.14
C VAL A 107 -5.38 6.54 -12.61
N GLY A 108 -4.29 6.12 -11.96
CA GLY A 108 -2.92 6.45 -12.34
C GLY A 108 -2.57 5.99 -13.76
N MET A 109 -2.81 4.71 -14.07
CA MET A 109 -2.58 4.17 -15.42
C MET A 109 -3.47 4.84 -16.47
N GLY A 110 -4.76 5.08 -16.15
CA GLY A 110 -5.67 5.80 -17.03
C GLY A 110 -5.23 7.23 -17.30
N THR A 111 -4.65 7.91 -16.31
CA THR A 111 -4.08 9.26 -16.46
C THR A 111 -2.89 9.26 -17.40
N ILE A 112 -2.02 8.25 -17.31
CA ILE A 112 -0.91 8.06 -18.25
C ILE A 112 -1.48 7.89 -19.67
N PHE A 113 -2.45 6.98 -19.88
CA PHE A 113 -3.05 6.79 -21.21
C PHE A 113 -3.70 8.08 -21.75
N LYS A 114 -4.35 8.86 -20.89
CA LYS A 114 -4.92 10.15 -21.29
C LYS A 114 -3.85 11.13 -21.77
N VAL A 115 -2.75 11.27 -21.04
CA VAL A 115 -1.69 12.23 -21.38
C VAL A 115 -0.93 11.82 -22.65
N TYR A 116 -0.67 10.52 -22.84
CA TYR A 116 0.21 10.05 -23.93
C TYR A 116 -0.53 9.57 -25.18
N LEU A 117 -1.71 8.99 -25.01
CA LEU A 117 -2.49 8.43 -26.12
C LEU A 117 -3.71 9.30 -26.45
N GLY A 118 -3.94 10.39 -25.71
CA GLY A 118 -5.11 11.25 -25.88
C GLY A 118 -6.44 10.55 -25.55
N MET A 119 -6.38 9.44 -24.83
CA MET A 119 -7.56 8.61 -24.53
C MET A 119 -8.42 9.18 -23.40
N ASP A 120 -9.70 8.85 -23.41
CA ASP A 120 -10.56 9.14 -22.27
C ASP A 120 -10.10 8.38 -21.02
N LEU A 121 -10.15 9.06 -19.86
CA LEU A 121 -9.71 8.50 -18.59
C LEU A 121 -10.47 7.20 -18.23
N TRP A 122 -11.79 7.16 -18.43
CA TRP A 122 -12.62 6.01 -18.11
C TRP A 122 -12.20 4.78 -18.94
N LEU A 123 -11.90 4.97 -20.22
CA LEU A 123 -11.45 3.90 -21.11
C LEU A 123 -10.05 3.43 -20.71
N GLY A 124 -9.16 4.36 -20.36
CA GLY A 124 -7.84 4.05 -19.82
C GLY A 124 -7.89 3.19 -18.55
N ILE A 125 -8.81 3.52 -17.63
CA ILE A 125 -9.07 2.74 -16.40
C ILE A 125 -9.52 1.32 -16.75
N LEU A 126 -10.45 1.15 -17.69
CA LEU A 126 -10.96 -0.17 -18.09
C LEU A 126 -9.87 -1.04 -18.73
N ILE A 127 -9.04 -0.47 -19.60
CA ILE A 127 -7.92 -1.19 -20.22
C ILE A 127 -6.90 -1.60 -19.17
N ALA A 128 -6.51 -0.67 -18.28
CA ALA A 128 -5.59 -0.96 -17.18
C ALA A 128 -6.11 -2.09 -16.30
N ALA A 129 -7.39 -2.06 -15.94
CA ALA A 129 -8.00 -3.10 -15.12
C ALA A 129 -8.10 -4.45 -15.83
N ALA A 130 -8.51 -4.47 -17.10
CA ALA A 130 -8.62 -5.69 -17.88
C ALA A 130 -7.27 -6.39 -18.02
N VAL A 131 -6.24 -5.65 -18.48
CA VAL A 131 -4.90 -6.21 -18.67
C VAL A 131 -4.36 -6.75 -17.35
N THR A 132 -4.43 -5.95 -16.28
CA THR A 132 -3.83 -6.33 -15.00
C THR A 132 -4.55 -7.48 -14.32
N ALA A 133 -5.89 -7.47 -14.31
CA ALA A 133 -6.66 -8.55 -13.72
C ALA A 133 -6.44 -9.88 -14.45
N THR A 134 -6.37 -9.88 -15.79
CA THR A 134 -6.18 -11.11 -16.57
C THR A 134 -4.89 -11.82 -16.19
N TYR A 135 -3.73 -11.15 -16.23
CA TYR A 135 -2.47 -11.84 -15.92
C TYR A 135 -2.35 -12.17 -14.42
N THR A 136 -2.92 -11.35 -13.54
CA THR A 136 -2.89 -11.58 -12.08
C THR A 136 -3.66 -12.84 -11.70
N VAL A 137 -4.90 -12.96 -12.20
CA VAL A 137 -5.79 -14.10 -11.93
C VAL A 137 -5.17 -15.41 -12.43
N LEU A 138 -4.48 -15.37 -13.57
CA LEU A 138 -3.82 -16.52 -14.17
C LEU A 138 -2.49 -16.89 -13.49
N GLY A 139 -1.65 -15.90 -13.17
CA GLY A 139 -0.27 -16.12 -12.72
C GLY A 139 -0.10 -16.40 -11.21
N GLY A 140 -0.92 -15.78 -10.36
CA GLY A 140 -0.78 -15.88 -8.89
C GLY A 140 0.54 -15.33 -8.34
N GLN A 141 0.78 -15.52 -7.03
CA GLN A 141 1.84 -14.80 -6.30
C GLN A 141 3.27 -15.08 -6.80
N LEU A 142 3.56 -16.30 -7.26
CA LEU A 142 4.90 -16.63 -7.72
C LEU A 142 5.22 -15.92 -9.05
N ALA A 143 4.24 -15.82 -9.95
CA ALA A 143 4.40 -15.07 -11.19
C ALA A 143 4.56 -13.58 -10.89
N ALA A 144 3.71 -13.03 -10.03
CA ALA A 144 3.78 -11.64 -9.57
C ALA A 144 5.16 -11.27 -9.00
N ILE A 145 5.71 -12.06 -8.07
CA ILE A 145 7.03 -11.78 -7.49
C ILE A 145 8.16 -11.82 -8.54
N LYS A 146 8.03 -12.65 -9.58
CA LYS A 146 9.01 -12.70 -10.67
C LYS A 146 8.90 -11.49 -11.60
N THR A 147 7.67 -11.07 -11.92
CA THR A 147 7.44 -9.86 -12.71
C THR A 147 7.92 -8.62 -11.96
N ASP A 148 7.64 -8.52 -10.66
CA ASP A 148 8.08 -7.41 -9.80
C ASP A 148 9.58 -7.13 -9.90
N LEU A 149 10.42 -8.17 -10.01
CA LEU A 149 11.87 -7.99 -10.15
C LEU A 149 12.22 -7.22 -11.43
N ILE A 150 11.61 -7.58 -12.54
CA ILE A 150 11.82 -6.93 -13.83
C ILE A 150 11.26 -5.50 -13.78
N GLN A 151 10.04 -5.35 -13.27
CA GLN A 151 9.31 -4.09 -13.21
C GLN A 151 10.00 -3.06 -12.31
N TRP A 152 10.48 -3.51 -11.14
CA TRP A 152 11.28 -2.70 -10.23
C TRP A 152 12.60 -2.26 -10.87
N THR A 153 13.28 -3.18 -11.56
CA THR A 153 14.53 -2.86 -12.27
C THR A 153 14.28 -1.81 -13.35
N MET A 154 13.24 -1.97 -14.15
CA MET A 154 12.84 -0.97 -15.15
C MET A 154 12.51 0.39 -14.53
N ALA A 155 11.82 0.42 -13.39
CA ALA A 155 11.49 1.66 -12.68
C ALA A 155 12.75 2.36 -12.14
N VAL A 156 13.67 1.62 -11.53
CA VAL A 156 14.97 2.12 -11.08
C VAL A 156 15.74 2.73 -12.25
N PHE A 157 15.90 2.01 -13.36
CA PHE A 157 16.56 2.55 -14.55
C PHE A 157 15.84 3.76 -15.13
N GLY A 158 14.52 3.69 -15.29
CA GLY A 158 13.72 4.77 -15.87
C GLY A 158 13.76 6.06 -15.04
N ILE A 159 13.59 5.97 -13.73
CA ILE A 159 13.49 7.17 -12.88
C ILE A 159 14.88 7.69 -12.49
N ILE A 160 15.77 6.82 -12.03
CA ILE A 160 17.06 7.26 -11.48
C ILE A 160 18.07 7.57 -12.59
N PHE A 161 18.13 6.75 -13.64
CA PHE A 161 19.17 6.87 -14.65
C PHE A 161 18.72 7.63 -15.90
N ILE A 162 17.42 7.85 -16.11
CA ILE A 162 16.90 8.62 -17.25
C ILE A 162 16.22 9.91 -16.78
N VAL A 163 15.10 9.83 -16.05
CA VAL A 163 14.30 11.02 -15.70
C VAL A 163 15.08 12.00 -14.83
N LEU A 164 15.67 11.52 -13.72
CA LEU A 164 16.37 12.37 -12.76
C LEU A 164 17.50 13.21 -13.41
N PRO A 165 18.51 12.61 -14.08
CA PRO A 165 19.62 13.39 -14.64
C PRO A 165 19.17 14.35 -15.73
N LEU A 166 18.25 13.94 -16.60
CA LEU A 166 17.74 14.79 -17.68
C LEU A 166 16.95 15.98 -17.14
N THR A 167 16.11 15.76 -16.12
CA THR A 167 15.32 16.84 -15.50
C THR A 167 16.23 17.81 -14.76
N VAL A 168 17.21 17.33 -13.99
CA VAL A 168 18.19 18.19 -13.29
C VAL A 168 19.03 19.01 -14.27
N SER A 169 19.50 18.37 -15.35
CA SER A 169 20.25 19.06 -16.40
C SER A 169 19.39 20.15 -17.06
N ARG A 170 18.13 19.84 -17.40
CA ARG A 170 17.21 20.79 -18.04
C ARG A 170 16.83 21.97 -17.15
N ALA A 171 16.81 21.76 -15.83
CA ALA A 171 16.60 22.80 -14.83
C ALA A 171 17.82 23.73 -14.65
N GLY A 172 18.97 23.45 -15.30
CA GLY A 172 20.20 24.22 -15.15
C GLY A 172 21.11 23.74 -14.02
N GLY A 173 20.92 22.51 -13.53
CA GLY A 173 21.72 21.91 -12.46
C GLY A 173 21.19 22.19 -11.04
N PHE A 174 21.87 21.62 -10.04
CA PHE A 174 21.43 21.71 -8.64
C PHE A 174 21.43 23.14 -8.09
N GLU A 175 22.34 23.99 -8.55
CA GLU A 175 22.42 25.39 -8.10
C GLU A 175 21.16 26.19 -8.51
N SER A 176 20.72 26.02 -9.76
CA SER A 176 19.46 26.61 -10.27
C SER A 176 18.23 26.07 -9.52
N ILE A 177 18.25 24.79 -9.18
CA ILE A 177 17.18 24.20 -8.36
C ILE A 177 17.15 24.88 -6.99
N LEU A 178 18.29 25.04 -6.32
CA LEU A 178 18.35 25.63 -4.98
C LEU A 178 18.01 27.12 -4.95
N SER A 179 18.33 27.87 -6.01
CA SER A 179 18.09 29.32 -6.06
C SER A 179 16.62 29.69 -6.25
N VAL A 180 15.80 28.78 -6.78
CA VAL A 180 14.38 29.01 -7.08
C VAL A 180 13.47 28.52 -5.94
N ILE A 181 13.98 27.72 -4.99
CA ILE A 181 13.16 27.24 -3.88
C ILE A 181 12.91 28.40 -2.90
N PRO A 182 11.65 28.88 -2.75
CA PRO A 182 11.35 29.93 -1.77
C PRO A 182 11.72 29.46 -0.37
N THR A 183 12.11 30.39 0.51
CA THR A 183 12.60 30.13 1.86
C THR A 183 11.65 29.31 2.76
N GLY A 184 10.36 29.15 2.40
CA GLY A 184 9.38 28.29 3.08
C GLY A 184 9.06 26.94 2.40
N LYS A 185 9.59 26.65 1.21
CA LYS A 185 9.41 25.35 0.53
C LYS A 185 10.46 24.30 0.92
N LEU A 186 11.50 24.70 1.66
CA LEU A 186 12.49 23.79 2.25
C LEU A 186 12.12 23.30 3.66
N SER A 187 11.17 23.98 4.32
CA SER A 187 10.68 23.62 5.65
C SER A 187 9.40 22.78 5.54
N PHE A 188 9.07 22.04 6.61
CA PHE A 188 7.81 21.30 6.72
C PHE A 188 6.62 22.20 7.12
N GLU A 189 6.77 23.52 7.06
CA GLU A 189 5.78 24.51 7.55
C GLU A 189 4.48 24.51 6.76
N SER A 190 4.49 24.03 5.52
CA SER A 190 3.25 23.88 4.73
C SER A 190 2.36 22.72 5.20
N LEU A 191 2.82 21.90 6.16
CA LEU A 191 2.02 20.89 6.84
C LEU A 191 1.67 21.34 8.26
N THR A 192 0.39 21.16 8.61
CA THR A 192 -0.02 21.32 10.01
C THR A 192 0.55 20.18 10.87
N PHE A 193 0.73 20.43 12.17
CA PHE A 193 1.09 19.38 13.13
C PHE A 193 0.16 18.16 13.02
N TYR A 194 -1.14 18.39 12.83
CA TYR A 194 -2.13 17.33 12.69
C TYR A 194 -1.96 16.49 11.43
N SER A 195 -1.54 17.11 10.31
CA SER A 195 -1.24 16.39 9.07
C SER A 195 0.02 15.53 9.21
N ILE A 196 1.04 16.05 9.91
CA ILE A 196 2.28 15.33 10.20
C ILE A 196 1.99 14.13 11.12
N ALA A 197 1.37 14.39 12.27
CA ALA A 197 1.02 13.38 13.26
C ALA A 197 0.06 12.34 12.68
N GLY A 198 -1.00 12.78 12.01
CA GLY A 198 -1.97 11.92 11.36
C GLY A 198 -1.36 11.04 10.27
N GLY A 199 -0.55 11.61 9.38
CA GLY A 199 0.17 10.82 8.37
C GLY A 199 1.10 9.78 8.99
N LEU A 200 1.82 10.15 10.07
CA LEU A 200 2.69 9.23 10.77
C LEU A 200 1.90 8.12 11.49
N THR A 201 0.78 8.45 12.15
CA THR A 201 -0.12 7.47 12.78
C THR A 201 -0.70 6.52 11.75
N SER A 202 -1.18 7.03 10.61
CA SER A 202 -1.66 6.24 9.47
C SER A 202 -0.59 5.24 8.99
N MET A 203 0.67 5.67 8.87
CA MET A 203 1.73 4.79 8.37
C MET A 203 2.19 3.76 9.41
N ILE A 204 2.37 4.18 10.67
CA ILE A 204 2.75 3.28 11.77
C ILE A 204 1.68 2.24 12.05
N PHE A 205 0.39 2.56 11.92
CA PHE A 205 -0.68 1.61 12.22
C PHE A 205 -1.31 0.98 10.97
N GLY A 206 -0.99 1.46 9.77
CA GLY A 206 -1.62 1.03 8.52
C GLY A 206 -0.76 0.15 7.62
N VAL A 207 0.56 0.35 7.58
CA VAL A 207 1.43 -0.31 6.58
C VAL A 207 1.58 -1.81 6.87
N GLN A 208 2.11 -2.17 8.03
CA GLN A 208 2.48 -3.57 8.30
C GLN A 208 1.31 -4.53 8.56
N PHE A 209 0.09 -4.02 8.64
CA PHE A 209 -1.13 -4.80 8.86
C PHE A 209 -1.90 -5.06 7.57
N GLN A 210 -1.20 -5.04 6.43
CA GLN A 210 -1.76 -5.29 5.12
C GLN A 210 -1.52 -6.75 4.72
N ASN A 211 -2.55 -7.38 4.14
CA ASN A 211 -2.51 -8.81 3.86
C ASN A 211 -1.37 -9.20 2.90
N HIS A 212 -1.15 -8.40 1.85
CA HIS A 212 -0.14 -8.67 0.83
C HIS A 212 1.30 -8.58 1.40
N LEU A 213 1.57 -7.69 2.35
CA LEU A 213 2.88 -7.63 3.01
C LEU A 213 3.12 -8.85 3.91
N ILE A 214 2.11 -9.28 4.65
CA ILE A 214 2.20 -10.50 5.48
C ILE A 214 2.47 -11.73 4.61
N GLN A 215 1.78 -11.88 3.47
CA GLN A 215 2.05 -12.96 2.51
C GLN A 215 3.49 -12.95 1.99
N ARG A 216 4.07 -11.77 1.78
CA ARG A 216 5.48 -11.60 1.35
C ARG A 216 6.46 -12.00 2.45
N GLN A 217 6.11 -11.79 3.72
CA GLN A 217 6.89 -12.33 4.84
C GLN A 217 6.92 -13.86 4.81
N PHE A 218 5.82 -14.52 4.45
CA PHE A 218 5.74 -15.99 4.34
C PHE A 218 6.43 -16.54 3.08
N ALA A 219 6.45 -15.76 1.98
CA ALA A 219 7.09 -16.17 0.73
C ALA A 219 8.63 -16.22 0.79
N ALA A 220 9.26 -15.46 1.69
CA ALA A 220 10.71 -15.43 1.84
C ALA A 220 11.26 -16.80 2.25
N ARG A 221 12.38 -17.22 1.62
CA ARG A 221 12.99 -18.55 1.84
C ARG A 221 13.48 -18.79 3.27
N ASN A 222 13.93 -17.74 3.95
CA ASN A 222 14.39 -17.80 5.33
C ASN A 222 14.35 -16.42 5.98
N ARG A 223 14.47 -16.38 7.31
CA ARG A 223 14.45 -15.15 8.10
C ARG A 223 15.54 -14.17 7.67
N ARG A 224 16.74 -14.65 7.35
CA ARG A 224 17.85 -13.80 6.89
C ARG A 224 17.47 -13.02 5.62
N VAL A 225 16.93 -13.70 4.61
CA VAL A 225 16.46 -13.05 3.38
C VAL A 225 15.37 -12.03 3.69
N LEU A 226 14.40 -12.39 4.54
CA LEU A 226 13.31 -11.49 4.92
C LEU A 226 13.82 -10.20 5.57
N TYR A 227 14.73 -10.29 6.54
CA TYR A 227 15.28 -9.11 7.21
C TYR A 227 16.09 -8.23 6.26
N PHE A 228 17.05 -8.80 5.54
CA PHE A 228 17.90 -7.99 4.69
C PHE A 228 17.14 -7.38 3.51
N SER A 229 16.16 -8.09 2.92
CA SER A 229 15.36 -7.55 1.82
C SER A 229 14.46 -6.41 2.28
N THR A 230 13.84 -6.52 3.46
CA THR A 230 13.01 -5.47 4.04
C THR A 230 13.83 -4.26 4.51
N ILE A 231 15.03 -4.46 5.06
CA ILE A 231 15.97 -3.36 5.38
C ILE A 231 16.34 -2.58 4.13
N LEU A 232 16.80 -3.28 3.09
CA LEU A 232 17.19 -2.61 1.85
C LEU A 232 15.99 -1.89 1.21
N SER A 233 14.80 -2.50 1.21
CA SER A 233 13.59 -1.84 0.69
C SER A 233 13.22 -0.59 1.48
N ASN A 234 13.38 -0.63 2.81
CA ASN A 234 13.09 0.52 3.64
C ASN A 234 14.03 1.69 3.38
N LEU A 235 15.33 1.41 3.21
CA LEU A 235 16.32 2.42 2.81
C LEU A 235 15.98 3.01 1.42
N THR A 236 15.52 2.17 0.51
CA THR A 236 15.05 2.58 -0.81
C THR A 236 13.88 3.54 -0.73
N PHE A 237 12.95 3.41 0.23
CA PHE A 237 11.84 4.36 0.38
C PHE A 237 12.31 5.78 0.67
N PHE A 238 13.28 5.94 1.58
CA PHE A 238 13.87 7.25 1.88
C PHE A 238 14.67 7.81 0.70
N LEU A 239 15.44 6.97 0.02
CA LEU A 239 16.19 7.36 -1.17
C LEU A 239 15.23 7.80 -2.30
N TRP A 240 14.15 7.05 -2.51
CA TRP A 240 13.14 7.35 -3.51
C TRP A 240 12.40 8.66 -3.21
N ALA A 241 12.13 8.95 -1.93
CA ALA A 241 11.58 10.24 -1.51
C ALA A 241 12.51 11.40 -1.87
N ALA A 242 13.82 11.25 -1.65
CA ALA A 242 14.81 12.25 -2.06
C ALA A 242 14.83 12.44 -3.58
N ILE A 243 14.82 11.36 -4.36
CA ILE A 243 14.77 11.41 -5.83
C ILE A 243 13.52 12.13 -6.32
N CYS A 244 12.34 11.76 -5.79
CA CYS A 244 11.07 12.41 -6.14
C CYS A 244 11.08 13.90 -5.77
N THR A 245 11.73 14.26 -4.65
CA THR A 245 11.87 15.64 -4.21
C THR A 245 12.69 16.46 -5.19
N ILE A 246 13.84 15.92 -5.63
CA ILE A 246 14.71 16.58 -6.62
C ILE A 246 13.96 16.76 -7.94
N ILE A 247 13.27 15.72 -8.43
CA ILE A 247 12.48 15.80 -9.67
C ILE A 247 11.35 16.83 -9.53
N GLY A 248 10.64 16.85 -8.41
CA GLY A 248 9.56 17.81 -8.15
C GLY A 248 10.04 19.26 -8.14
N PHE A 249 11.19 19.55 -7.52
CA PHE A 249 11.78 20.89 -7.55
C PHE A 249 12.34 21.27 -8.91
N ALA A 250 13.06 20.37 -9.59
CA ALA A 250 13.54 20.61 -10.94
C ALA A 250 12.37 20.89 -11.90
N GLY A 251 11.28 20.13 -11.77
CA GLY A 251 10.04 20.36 -12.49
C GLY A 251 9.39 21.71 -12.18
N ALA A 252 9.47 22.20 -10.94
CA ALA A 252 8.99 23.53 -10.57
C ALA A 252 9.78 24.67 -11.22
N VAL A 253 11.09 24.48 -11.46
CA VAL A 253 11.94 25.42 -12.20
C VAL A 253 11.57 25.43 -13.68
N ILE A 254 11.39 24.25 -14.27
CA ILE A 254 11.17 24.11 -15.72
C ILE A 254 9.73 24.48 -16.11
N PHE A 255 8.76 24.09 -15.29
CA PHE A 255 7.32 24.22 -15.55
C PHE A 255 6.62 25.00 -14.43
N PRO A 256 6.82 26.32 -14.31
CA PRO A 256 6.37 27.10 -13.15
C PRO A 256 4.84 27.16 -12.99
N SER A 257 4.07 26.86 -14.05
CA SER A 257 2.61 26.88 -14.02
C SER A 257 2.03 25.69 -14.78
N LEU A 258 1.62 24.66 -14.04
CA LEU A 258 0.86 23.52 -14.58
C LEU A 258 -0.60 23.54 -14.07
N PRO A 259 -1.58 23.18 -14.92
CA PRO A 259 -2.98 23.05 -14.50
C PRO A 259 -3.19 22.01 -13.38
N SER A 260 -2.36 20.96 -13.37
CA SER A 260 -2.37 19.92 -12.34
C SER A 260 -0.95 19.59 -11.93
N ALA A 261 -0.69 19.57 -10.63
CA ALA A 261 0.60 19.13 -10.11
C ALA A 261 0.85 17.63 -10.40
N GLN A 262 -0.21 16.83 -10.49
CA GLN A 262 -0.14 15.39 -10.76
C GLN A 262 0.28 15.09 -12.21
N SER A 263 0.11 16.03 -13.13
CA SER A 263 0.60 15.87 -14.52
C SER A 263 2.09 16.18 -14.67
N LEU A 264 2.79 16.65 -13.63
CA LEU A 264 4.19 17.07 -13.74
C LEU A 264 5.11 15.96 -14.26
N LEU A 265 5.09 14.77 -13.64
CA LEU A 265 5.96 13.67 -14.10
C LEU A 265 5.63 13.24 -15.54
N PRO A 266 4.35 13.04 -15.93
CA PRO A 266 3.99 12.83 -17.33
C PRO A 266 4.50 13.92 -18.29
N VAL A 267 4.38 15.20 -17.92
CA VAL A 267 4.87 16.31 -18.75
C VAL A 267 6.39 16.29 -18.88
N ILE A 268 7.12 16.09 -17.77
CA ILE A 268 8.59 15.93 -17.77
C ILE A 268 9.02 14.84 -18.75
N ILE A 269 8.38 13.68 -18.70
CA ILE A 269 8.75 12.55 -19.55
C ILE A 269 8.42 12.84 -21.02
N ASN A 270 7.30 13.51 -21.31
CA ASN A 270 6.92 13.85 -22.68
C ASN A 270 7.85 14.91 -23.29
N GLU A 271 8.18 15.96 -22.54
CA GLU A 271 8.89 17.13 -23.07
C GLU A 271 10.41 17.06 -22.95
N ILE A 272 10.95 16.29 -21.99
CA ILE A 272 12.40 16.27 -21.69
C ILE A 272 13.06 14.97 -22.13
N VAL A 273 12.37 13.83 -22.01
CA VAL A 273 12.99 12.53 -22.30
C VAL A 273 13.00 12.26 -23.81
N PRO A 274 14.15 11.93 -24.42
CA PRO A 274 14.24 11.65 -25.85
C PRO A 274 13.30 10.55 -26.33
N TYR A 275 12.89 10.65 -27.60
CA TYR A 275 12.09 9.63 -28.27
C TYR A 275 12.70 8.23 -28.11
N GLY A 276 11.86 7.25 -27.79
CA GLY A 276 12.26 5.86 -27.51
C GLY A 276 12.52 5.63 -26.02
N LEU A 277 13.37 6.46 -25.38
CA LEU A 277 13.57 6.40 -23.93
C LEU A 277 12.32 6.82 -23.17
N ASN A 278 11.54 7.77 -23.70
CA ASN A 278 10.27 8.17 -23.12
C ASN A 278 9.29 6.98 -23.05
N GLY A 279 9.19 6.18 -24.12
CA GLY A 279 8.39 4.96 -24.18
C GLY A 279 8.83 3.92 -23.14
N PHE A 280 10.14 3.76 -22.94
CA PHE A 280 10.68 2.90 -21.89
C PHE A 280 10.28 3.36 -20.49
N VAL A 281 10.37 4.67 -20.19
CA VAL A 281 9.98 5.23 -18.88
C VAL A 281 8.48 5.10 -18.66
N ILE A 282 7.65 5.37 -19.68
CA ILE A 282 6.19 5.20 -19.58
C ILE A 282 5.85 3.73 -19.33
N ALA A 283 6.47 2.81 -20.07
CA ALA A 283 6.31 1.38 -19.87
C ALA A 283 6.73 0.96 -18.46
N SER A 284 7.82 1.50 -17.91
CA SER A 284 8.25 1.18 -16.55
C SER A 284 7.27 1.69 -15.48
N LEU A 285 6.71 2.89 -15.64
CA LEU A 285 5.69 3.46 -14.75
C LEU A 285 4.38 2.64 -14.78
N LEU A 286 3.90 2.29 -15.97
CA LEU A 286 2.73 1.42 -16.10
C LEU A 286 3.00 0.06 -15.46
N SER A 287 4.17 -0.53 -15.74
CA SER A 287 4.51 -1.86 -15.26
C SER A 287 4.63 -1.93 -13.74
N ILE A 288 5.20 -0.91 -13.07
CA ILE A 288 5.25 -0.89 -11.61
C ILE A 288 3.86 -0.65 -10.98
N MET A 289 2.94 0.10 -11.61
CA MET A 289 1.53 0.15 -11.15
C MET A 289 0.84 -1.21 -11.25
N MET A 290 1.08 -1.92 -12.35
CA MET A 290 0.54 -3.28 -12.54
C MET A 290 1.07 -4.23 -11.44
N SER A 291 2.36 -4.13 -11.10
CA SER A 291 3.00 -4.87 -10.00
C SER A 291 2.38 -4.60 -8.62
N SER A 292 1.96 -3.36 -8.37
CA SER A 292 1.27 -3.02 -7.14
C SER A 292 -0.14 -3.61 -7.15
N VAL A 293 -0.90 -3.41 -8.24
CA VAL A 293 -2.25 -3.96 -8.34
C VAL A 293 -2.27 -5.48 -8.21
N ASP A 294 -1.35 -6.21 -8.84
CA ASP A 294 -1.37 -7.68 -8.78
C ASP A 294 -1.25 -8.21 -7.34
N SER A 295 -0.39 -7.57 -6.55
CA SER A 295 -0.03 -8.00 -5.21
C SER A 295 -1.15 -7.72 -4.23
N PHE A 296 -1.76 -6.55 -4.36
CA PHE A 296 -2.92 -6.18 -3.57
C PHE A 296 -4.15 -6.99 -3.99
N LEU A 297 -4.33 -7.26 -5.29
CA LEU A 297 -5.44 -8.05 -5.81
C LEU A 297 -5.37 -9.52 -5.34
N ILE A 298 -4.19 -10.15 -5.36
CA ILE A 298 -4.00 -11.50 -4.81
C ILE A 298 -4.24 -11.50 -3.29
N GLY A 299 -3.74 -10.50 -2.57
CA GLY A 299 -3.94 -10.37 -1.13
C GLY A 299 -5.40 -10.15 -0.72
N VAL A 300 -6.16 -9.34 -1.46
CA VAL A 300 -7.57 -9.10 -1.12
C VAL A 300 -8.45 -10.24 -1.57
N SER A 301 -8.19 -10.79 -2.76
CA SER A 301 -8.96 -11.93 -3.24
C SER A 301 -8.83 -13.14 -2.32
N SER A 302 -7.66 -13.36 -1.71
CA SER A 302 -7.48 -14.37 -0.66
C SER A 302 -8.24 -14.03 0.63
N SER A 303 -8.31 -12.74 0.99
CA SER A 303 -9.07 -12.32 2.17
C SER A 303 -10.59 -12.51 1.97
N LEU A 304 -11.10 -12.13 0.79
CA LEU A 304 -12.51 -12.36 0.45
C LEU A 304 -12.84 -13.86 0.40
N SER A 305 -12.00 -14.67 -0.24
CA SER A 305 -12.25 -16.10 -0.37
C SER A 305 -12.07 -16.88 0.94
N ASN A 306 -10.94 -16.71 1.63
CA ASN A 306 -10.59 -17.48 2.82
C ASN A 306 -11.20 -16.92 4.11
N ASP A 307 -11.26 -15.60 4.28
CA ASP A 307 -11.58 -15.00 5.58
C ASP A 307 -13.04 -14.59 5.73
N ILE A 308 -13.75 -14.44 4.60
CA ILE A 308 -15.18 -14.14 4.59
C ILE A 308 -15.96 -15.35 4.09
N ILE A 309 -15.81 -15.71 2.81
CA ILE A 309 -16.67 -16.69 2.15
C ILE A 309 -16.48 -18.09 2.75
N LYS A 310 -15.24 -18.57 2.88
CA LYS A 310 -14.95 -19.89 3.46
C LYS A 310 -15.31 -19.98 4.95
N VAL A 311 -15.19 -18.89 5.70
CA VAL A 311 -15.57 -18.88 7.12
C VAL A 311 -17.09 -19.00 7.28
N LEU A 312 -17.86 -18.35 6.41
CA LEU A 312 -19.32 -18.45 6.35
C LEU A 312 -19.79 -19.81 5.79
N HIS A 313 -19.04 -20.38 4.85
CA HIS A 313 -19.34 -21.66 4.20
C HIS A 313 -18.13 -22.62 4.24
N PRO A 314 -17.91 -23.34 5.36
CA PRO A 314 -16.69 -24.14 5.57
C PRO A 314 -16.54 -25.39 4.67
N SER A 315 -17.54 -25.71 3.85
CA SER A 315 -17.61 -26.93 3.06
C SER A 315 -16.79 -26.93 1.76
N PHE A 316 -16.12 -25.82 1.44
CA PHE A 316 -15.33 -25.73 0.20
C PHE A 316 -14.09 -26.63 0.22
N LYS A 317 -13.95 -27.47 -0.81
CA LYS A 317 -12.75 -28.27 -1.09
C LYS A 317 -11.63 -27.39 -1.65
N GLU A 318 -10.39 -27.87 -1.60
CA GLU A 318 -9.20 -27.13 -2.06
C GLU A 318 -9.28 -26.68 -3.54
N GLU A 319 -9.77 -27.54 -4.43
CA GLU A 319 -9.98 -27.19 -5.85
C GLU A 319 -11.00 -26.06 -6.03
N GLN A 320 -12.05 -26.06 -5.20
CA GLN A 320 -13.08 -25.01 -5.20
C GLN A 320 -12.52 -23.70 -4.62
N MET A 321 -11.60 -23.76 -3.66
CA MET A 321 -10.94 -22.59 -3.08
C MET A 321 -10.10 -21.82 -4.09
N LEU A 322 -9.42 -22.51 -5.01
CA LEU A 322 -8.69 -21.83 -6.09
C LEU A 322 -9.66 -21.08 -7.01
N LYS A 323 -10.74 -21.73 -7.45
CA LYS A 323 -11.77 -21.09 -8.28
C LYS A 323 -12.42 -19.91 -7.56
N LEU A 324 -12.72 -20.06 -6.28
CA LEU A 324 -13.30 -19.01 -5.44
C LEU A 324 -12.38 -17.80 -5.31
N THR A 325 -11.07 -18.03 -5.14
CA THR A 325 -10.08 -16.94 -5.07
C THR A 325 -9.99 -16.19 -6.40
N LYS A 326 -10.02 -16.91 -7.54
CA LYS A 326 -10.05 -16.28 -8.87
C LYS A 326 -11.33 -15.46 -9.11
N ILE A 327 -12.49 -15.96 -8.72
CA ILE A 327 -13.76 -15.22 -8.79
C ILE A 327 -13.70 -13.98 -7.88
N SER A 328 -13.16 -14.14 -6.67
CA SER A 328 -12.98 -13.04 -5.72
C SER A 328 -12.10 -11.93 -6.32
N ALA A 329 -11.02 -12.27 -7.01
CA ALA A 329 -10.19 -11.27 -7.71
C ALA A 329 -10.98 -10.51 -8.79
N LEU A 330 -11.83 -11.17 -9.56
CA LEU A 330 -12.67 -10.49 -10.55
C LEU A 330 -13.68 -9.53 -9.87
N LEU A 331 -14.33 -9.96 -8.79
CA LEU A 331 -15.26 -9.10 -8.03
C LEU A 331 -14.56 -7.87 -7.44
N ILE A 332 -13.37 -8.04 -6.88
CA ILE A 332 -12.57 -6.94 -6.32
C ILE A 332 -12.10 -5.99 -7.43
N THR A 333 -11.75 -6.52 -8.61
CA THR A 333 -11.42 -5.70 -9.78
C THR A 333 -12.61 -4.81 -10.17
N LEU A 334 -13.81 -5.40 -10.27
CA LEU A 334 -15.03 -4.64 -10.60
C LEU A 334 -15.35 -3.57 -9.55
N LEU A 335 -15.23 -3.91 -8.26
CA LEU A 335 -15.39 -2.95 -7.17
C LEU A 335 -14.37 -1.79 -7.29
N SER A 336 -13.11 -2.10 -7.59
CA SER A 336 -12.05 -1.10 -7.71
C SER A 336 -12.24 -0.21 -8.94
N ILE A 337 -12.74 -0.76 -10.06
CA ILE A 337 -13.14 0.04 -11.24
C ILE A 337 -14.26 1.00 -10.85
N LEU A 338 -15.30 0.53 -10.15
CA LEU A 338 -16.41 1.38 -9.71
C LEU A 338 -15.91 2.54 -8.84
N ILE A 339 -15.04 2.25 -7.86
CA ILE A 339 -14.43 3.27 -7.00
C ILE A 339 -13.60 4.26 -7.84
N ALA A 340 -12.78 3.77 -8.77
CA ALA A 340 -11.92 4.59 -9.63
C ALA A 340 -12.72 5.55 -10.52
N LEU A 341 -13.88 5.11 -11.04
CA LEU A 341 -14.74 5.94 -11.88
C LEU A 341 -15.54 6.98 -11.07
N LEU A 342 -15.96 6.63 -9.85
CA LEU A 342 -16.72 7.55 -8.98
C LEU A 342 -15.84 8.59 -8.30
N TYR A 343 -14.60 8.24 -7.96
CA TYR A 343 -13.68 9.10 -7.22
C TYR A 343 -12.26 9.02 -7.80
N PRO A 344 -11.99 9.65 -8.96
CA PRO A 344 -10.70 9.56 -9.66
C PRO A 344 -9.61 10.45 -9.03
N ASP A 345 -9.37 10.30 -7.72
CA ASP A 345 -8.37 11.03 -6.96
C ASP A 345 -7.38 10.06 -6.30
N ILE A 346 -6.19 9.97 -6.92
CA ILE A 346 -5.13 9.00 -6.56
C ILE A 346 -4.72 9.18 -5.09
N LEU A 347 -4.48 10.42 -4.65
CA LEU A 347 -4.01 10.68 -3.29
C LEU A 347 -5.14 10.54 -2.26
N GLY A 348 -6.37 10.93 -2.60
CA GLY A 348 -7.49 10.72 -1.70
C GLY A 348 -7.74 9.23 -1.43
N LEU A 349 -7.70 8.40 -2.47
CA LEU A 349 -7.88 6.95 -2.36
C LEU A 349 -6.76 6.30 -1.54
N ILE A 350 -5.50 6.68 -1.78
CA ILE A 350 -4.37 6.08 -1.05
C ILE A 350 -4.40 6.43 0.44
N LEU A 351 -4.75 7.68 0.79
CA LEU A 351 -4.87 8.12 2.18
C LEU A 351 -6.08 7.46 2.86
N ALA A 352 -7.20 7.30 2.16
CA ALA A 352 -8.37 6.59 2.67
C ALA A 352 -8.04 5.12 2.97
N PHE A 353 -7.28 4.46 2.10
CA PHE A 353 -6.79 3.11 2.32
C PHE A 353 -5.95 3.01 3.61
N PHE A 354 -4.88 3.79 3.73
CA PHE A 354 -3.98 3.70 4.89
C PHE A 354 -4.69 4.02 6.20
N SER A 355 -5.48 5.09 6.24
CA SER A 355 -6.21 5.50 7.44
C SER A 355 -7.28 4.49 7.87
N THR A 356 -7.94 3.81 6.92
CA THR A 356 -8.91 2.75 7.22
C THR A 356 -8.23 1.54 7.86
N ILE A 357 -7.13 1.05 7.29
CA ILE A 357 -6.37 -0.07 7.85
C ILE A 357 -5.77 0.31 9.21
N ALA A 358 -5.23 1.53 9.32
CA ALA A 358 -4.65 2.03 10.56
C ALA A 358 -5.65 2.01 11.71
N SER A 359 -6.82 2.61 11.46
CA SER A 359 -7.87 2.73 12.47
C SER A 359 -8.54 1.39 12.78
N GLY A 360 -8.77 0.56 11.76
CA GLY A 360 -9.51 -0.70 11.93
C GLY A 360 -8.66 -1.86 12.40
N LEU A 361 -7.42 -2.02 11.90
CA LEU A 361 -6.64 -3.25 12.12
C LEU A 361 -5.37 -3.03 12.93
N GLY A 362 -4.79 -1.83 12.94
CA GLY A 362 -3.49 -1.57 13.56
C GLY A 362 -3.43 -2.03 15.02
N VAL A 363 -4.26 -1.45 15.88
CA VAL A 363 -4.27 -1.82 17.31
C VAL A 363 -4.81 -3.24 17.56
N PRO A 364 -5.93 -3.67 16.95
CA PRO A 364 -6.46 -5.01 17.19
C PRO A 364 -5.49 -6.14 16.81
N VAL A 365 -4.69 -5.96 15.75
CA VAL A 365 -3.67 -6.95 15.37
C VAL A 365 -2.52 -6.95 16.37
N ILE A 366 -1.99 -5.79 16.78
CA ILE A 366 -0.93 -5.71 17.80
C ILE A 366 -1.39 -6.38 19.11
N ALA A 367 -2.61 -6.06 19.56
CA ALA A 367 -3.20 -6.65 20.76
C ALA A 367 -3.34 -8.17 20.63
N THR A 368 -3.73 -8.67 19.47
CA THR A 368 -3.82 -10.12 19.21
C THR A 368 -2.44 -10.81 19.24
N LEU A 369 -1.39 -10.13 18.81
CA LEU A 369 -0.04 -10.71 18.75
C LEU A 369 0.70 -10.71 20.10
N PHE A 370 0.49 -9.67 20.92
CA PHE A 370 1.33 -9.42 22.10
C PHE A 370 0.56 -9.32 23.42
N TRP A 371 -0.74 -9.05 23.41
CA TRP A 371 -1.50 -8.84 24.64
C TRP A 371 -2.27 -10.10 25.05
N LYS A 372 -1.77 -10.84 26.05
CA LYS A 372 -2.41 -12.07 26.55
C LYS A 372 -3.83 -11.88 27.07
N ARG A 373 -4.16 -10.68 27.57
CA ARG A 373 -5.50 -10.35 28.11
C ARG A 373 -6.55 -10.00 27.05
N ALA A 374 -6.13 -9.75 25.79
CA ALA A 374 -7.04 -9.44 24.69
C ALA A 374 -8.10 -10.55 24.50
N THR A 375 -9.34 -10.15 24.26
CA THR A 375 -10.48 -11.07 24.06
C THR A 375 -11.09 -10.90 22.67
N PRO A 376 -11.80 -11.92 22.13
CA PRO A 376 -12.51 -11.81 20.87
C PRO A 376 -13.44 -10.59 20.77
N TYR A 377 -14.20 -10.31 21.84
CA TYR A 377 -15.10 -9.16 21.91
C TYR A 377 -14.34 -7.83 21.90
N GLY A 378 -13.22 -7.74 22.62
CA GLY A 378 -12.40 -6.53 22.62
C GLY A 378 -11.74 -6.26 21.27
N ILE A 379 -11.17 -7.29 20.64
CA ILE A 379 -10.61 -7.16 19.29
C ILE A 379 -11.70 -6.76 18.29
N GLY A 380 -12.85 -7.42 18.31
CA GLY A 380 -13.99 -7.08 17.45
C GLY A 380 -14.48 -5.64 17.65
N ALA A 381 -14.61 -5.18 18.90
CA ALA A 381 -15.02 -3.82 19.23
C ALA A 381 -14.01 -2.78 18.71
N GLY A 382 -12.70 -3.04 18.83
CA GLY A 382 -11.66 -2.16 18.30
C GLY A 382 -11.70 -2.05 16.78
N ILE A 383 -11.91 -3.18 16.08
CA ILE A 383 -12.03 -3.20 14.62
C ILE A 383 -13.22 -2.35 14.18
N ILE A 384 -14.39 -2.57 14.79
CA ILE A 384 -15.62 -1.87 14.44
C ILE A 384 -15.52 -0.38 14.77
N ALA A 385 -15.16 -0.02 16.00
CA ALA A 385 -15.10 1.37 16.46
C ALA A 385 -14.09 2.19 15.64
N GLY A 386 -12.89 1.65 15.42
CA GLY A 386 -11.86 2.30 14.62
C GLY A 386 -12.22 2.45 13.14
N SER A 387 -12.82 1.41 12.53
CA SER A 387 -13.24 1.49 11.12
C SER A 387 -14.40 2.47 10.91
N LEU A 388 -15.39 2.47 11.81
CA LEU A 388 -16.55 3.36 11.71
C LEU A 388 -16.19 4.83 11.89
N ILE A 389 -15.32 5.16 12.85
CA ILE A 389 -14.89 6.54 13.01
C ILE A 389 -14.03 7.01 11.83
N ALA A 390 -13.17 6.14 11.28
CA ALA A 390 -12.39 6.48 10.10
C ALA A 390 -13.28 6.77 8.90
N LEU A 391 -14.29 5.93 8.67
CA LEU A 391 -15.28 6.13 7.63
C LEU A 391 -16.10 7.41 7.86
N TYR A 392 -16.58 7.64 9.08
CA TYR A 392 -17.32 8.84 9.43
C TYR A 392 -16.52 10.12 9.12
N LEU A 393 -15.29 10.22 9.62
CA LEU A 393 -14.43 11.39 9.41
C LEU A 393 -14.13 11.63 7.93
N ARG A 394 -14.01 10.55 7.14
CA ARG A 394 -13.81 10.65 5.70
C ARG A 394 -15.06 11.18 4.99
N LEU A 395 -16.24 10.66 5.34
CA LEU A 395 -17.51 11.08 4.73
C LEU A 395 -17.88 12.52 5.11
N THR A 396 -17.50 12.99 6.29
CA THR A 396 -17.72 14.37 6.73
C THR A 396 -16.66 15.36 6.22
N GLY A 397 -15.67 14.90 5.46
CA GLY A 397 -14.59 15.76 4.93
C GLY A 397 -13.73 16.40 6.02
N SER A 398 -13.47 15.69 7.12
CA SER A 398 -12.64 16.19 8.23
C SER A 398 -11.26 16.64 7.75
N ILE A 399 -10.79 17.76 8.30
CA ILE A 399 -9.42 18.25 8.08
C ILE A 399 -8.36 17.38 8.76
N PHE A 400 -8.77 16.56 9.75
CA PHE A 400 -7.89 15.64 10.45
C PHE A 400 -7.76 14.32 9.68
N ASP A 401 -6.54 13.77 9.64
CA ASP A 401 -6.34 12.40 9.18
C ASP A 401 -7.22 11.45 10.03
N PRO A 402 -8.05 10.59 9.41
CA PRO A 402 -8.95 9.73 10.15
C PRO A 402 -8.26 8.81 11.16
N SER A 403 -6.99 8.44 10.92
CA SER A 403 -6.21 7.59 11.83
C SER A 403 -5.88 8.26 13.16
N LEU A 404 -5.80 9.60 13.21
CA LEU A 404 -5.42 10.33 14.41
C LEU A 404 -6.45 10.17 15.53
N LEU A 405 -7.72 10.01 15.16
CA LEU A 405 -8.81 9.67 16.09
C LEU A 405 -9.14 8.17 16.06
N GLY A 406 -9.06 7.55 14.89
CA GLY A 406 -9.41 6.14 14.71
C GLY A 406 -8.53 5.17 15.49
N VAL A 407 -7.22 5.39 15.52
CA VAL A 407 -6.28 4.54 16.27
C VAL A 407 -6.52 4.62 17.78
N PRO A 408 -6.59 5.82 18.41
CA PRO A 408 -6.94 5.92 19.83
C PRO A 408 -8.30 5.32 20.19
N ILE A 409 -9.33 5.55 19.37
CA ILE A 409 -10.67 4.98 19.61
C ILE A 409 -10.65 3.45 19.51
N SER A 410 -9.95 2.90 18.51
CA SER A 410 -9.73 1.46 18.39
C SER A 410 -9.02 0.90 19.62
N PHE A 411 -7.98 1.57 20.09
CA PHE A 411 -7.25 1.20 21.30
C PHE A 411 -8.14 1.20 22.54
N LEU A 412 -8.90 2.27 22.77
CA LEU A 412 -9.80 2.38 23.92
C LEU A 412 -10.88 1.29 23.87
N ALA A 413 -11.51 1.08 22.72
CA ALA A 413 -12.50 0.02 22.55
C ALA A 413 -11.90 -1.37 22.79
N THR A 414 -10.73 -1.66 22.22
CA THR A 414 -10.01 -2.92 22.44
C THR A 414 -9.63 -3.12 23.89
N ALA A 415 -9.09 -2.10 24.55
CA ALA A 415 -8.64 -2.18 25.93
C ALA A 415 -9.81 -2.37 26.90
N VAL A 416 -10.80 -1.47 26.85
CA VAL A 416 -11.95 -1.45 27.75
C VAL A 416 -12.77 -2.73 27.61
N VAL A 417 -13.17 -3.10 26.39
CA VAL A 417 -14.00 -4.28 26.17
C VAL A 417 -13.25 -5.57 26.49
N SER A 418 -11.94 -5.65 26.19
CA SER A 418 -11.15 -6.82 26.61
C SER A 418 -11.14 -6.96 28.13
N LEU A 419 -10.93 -5.87 28.88
CA LEU A 419 -10.86 -5.89 30.34
C LEU A 419 -12.21 -6.20 30.99
N LEU A 420 -13.32 -5.75 30.40
CA LEU A 420 -14.67 -6.00 30.89
C LEU A 420 -15.22 -7.39 30.53
N THR A 421 -14.67 -8.05 29.52
CA THR A 421 -15.13 -9.38 29.08
C THR A 421 -14.27 -10.51 29.65
N LYS A 422 -14.85 -11.71 29.70
CA LYS A 422 -14.19 -12.90 30.26
C LYS A 422 -12.87 -13.20 29.52
N PRO A 423 -11.77 -13.48 30.25
CA PRO A 423 -10.50 -13.82 29.62
C PRO A 423 -10.61 -15.14 28.84
N GLN A 424 -9.77 -15.28 27.81
CA GLN A 424 -9.66 -16.56 27.08
C GLN A 424 -9.04 -17.63 27.98
N SER A 425 -9.34 -18.90 27.70
CA SER A 425 -8.72 -20.02 28.43
C SER A 425 -7.20 -20.05 28.22
N ASN A 426 -6.47 -20.49 29.24
CA ASN A 426 -5.01 -20.64 29.16
C ASN A 426 -4.59 -21.53 27.98
N SER A 427 -5.37 -22.57 27.66
CA SER A 427 -5.12 -23.43 26.49
C SER A 427 -5.05 -22.66 25.16
N VAL A 428 -5.92 -21.67 24.94
CA VAL A 428 -5.90 -20.84 23.73
C VAL A 428 -4.68 -19.92 23.74
N ILE A 429 -4.41 -19.30 24.89
CA ILE A 429 -3.27 -18.39 25.06
C ILE A 429 -1.96 -19.13 24.83
N ASP A 430 -1.73 -20.25 25.51
CA ASP A 430 -0.50 -21.03 25.46
C ASP A 430 -0.27 -21.67 24.08
N SER A 431 -1.34 -22.02 23.36
CA SER A 431 -1.20 -22.51 21.98
C SER A 431 -0.65 -21.43 21.05
N TYR A 432 -1.08 -20.17 21.26
CA TYR A 432 -0.76 -19.08 20.37
C TYR A 432 0.56 -18.39 20.72
N PHE A 433 0.89 -18.25 22.00
CA PHE A 433 2.17 -17.68 22.46
C PHE A 433 3.35 -18.62 22.22
#